data_AF-A0AA88DQJ9-F1
#
_entry.id   AF-A0AA88DQJ9-F1
#
_cell.length_a   1.000
_cell.length_b   1.000
_cell.length_c   1.000
_cell.angle_alpha   90.00
_cell.angle_beta   90.00
_cell.angle_gamma   90.00
#
_symmetry.space_group_name_H-M   'P 1'
#
loop_
_entity.id
_entity.type
_entity.pdbx_description
1 polymer ?
#
loop_
_entity_poly.entity_id
_entity_poly.type
_entity_poly.pdbx_seq_one_letter_code
_entity_poly.pdbx_strand_id
1 'polypeptide(L)'
;MDIFVCTADPKMEPPTMVISTVLSAMSYNYPPEKLSVYVSDDGGSEFTFYALLEASLFSKHWIPFCKRFNVEPRAPEAYFAQHPSPQDSKFAEELLAIKVQNLFFCLFFLGRESDK
;
A
#
# COMPACT_ATOMS: atom_id res chain seq x y z
N MET A 1 15.24 -13.05 0.48
CA MET A 1 14.36 -12.98 -0.70
C MET A 1 14.25 -11.51 -1.00
N ASP A 2 14.74 -11.14 -2.17
CA ASP A 2 14.87 -9.75 -2.56
C ASP A 2 13.90 -9.50 -3.70
N ILE A 3 13.02 -8.53 -3.51
CA ILE A 3 11.97 -8.17 -4.47
C ILE A 3 12.35 -6.81 -5.03
N PHE A 4 12.47 -6.72 -6.35
CA PHE A 4 12.72 -5.47 -7.05
C PHE A 4 11.43 -5.04 -7.74
N VAL A 5 10.98 -3.82 -7.44
CA VAL A 5 9.86 -3.15 -8.11
C VAL A 5 10.45 -2.03 -8.93
N CYS A 6 10.31 -2.10 -10.25
CA CYS A 6 10.80 -1.06 -11.15
C CYS A 6 9.61 -0.29 -11.71
N THR A 7 9.74 1.04 -11.76
CA THR A 7 8.79 1.93 -12.42
C THR A 7 9.53 2.94 -13.29
N ALA A 8 8.96 3.30 -14.43
CA ALA A 8 9.61 4.16 -15.42
C ALA A 8 8.78 5.38 -15.82
N ASP A 9 7.44 5.26 -15.82
CA ASP A 9 6.57 6.37 -16.20
C ASP A 9 5.40 6.49 -15.19
N PRO A 10 5.36 7.55 -14.37
CA PRO A 10 4.33 7.73 -13.36
C PRO A 10 2.92 7.92 -13.94
N LYS A 11 2.76 8.20 -15.25
CA LYS A 11 1.45 8.27 -15.90
C LYS A 11 0.91 6.90 -16.28
N MET A 12 1.81 6.05 -16.79
CA MET A 12 1.48 4.66 -17.15
C MET A 12 1.39 3.77 -15.91
N GLU A 13 2.19 4.07 -14.89
CA GLU A 13 2.32 3.36 -13.62
C GLU A 13 2.06 4.33 -12.47
N PRO A 14 0.79 4.62 -12.15
CA PRO A 14 0.44 5.57 -11.11
C PRO A 14 1.15 5.26 -9.78
N PRO A 15 1.62 6.27 -9.03
CA PRO A 15 2.28 6.06 -7.75
C PRO A 15 1.47 5.21 -6.75
N THR A 16 0.14 5.33 -6.78
CA THR A 16 -0.80 4.53 -5.98
C THR A 16 -0.72 3.03 -6.29
N MET A 17 -0.56 2.67 -7.56
CA MET A 17 -0.38 1.28 -8.00
C MET A 17 0.98 0.73 -7.53
N VAL A 18 2.04 1.52 -7.68
CA VAL A 18 3.40 1.14 -7.29
C VAL A 18 3.46 0.81 -5.79
N ILE A 19 2.95 1.70 -4.94
CA ILE A 19 2.95 1.45 -3.49
C ILE A 19 2.02 0.31 -3.08
N SER A 20 0.91 0.10 -3.81
CA SER A 20 -0.02 -1.01 -3.54
C SER A 20 0.69 -2.35 -3.76
N THR A 21 1.54 -2.40 -4.79
CA THR A 21 2.42 -3.54 -5.09
C THR A 21 3.50 -3.71 -4.02
N VAL A 22 4.17 -2.63 -3.61
CA VAL A 22 5.19 -2.67 -2.54
C VAL A 22 4.58 -3.15 -1.21
N LEU A 23 3.43 -2.64 -0.81
CA LEU A 23 2.72 -3.05 0.41
C LEU A 23 2.27 -4.52 0.34
N SER A 24 1.81 -4.96 -0.83
CA SER A 24 1.48 -6.38 -1.06
C SER A 24 2.70 -7.28 -0.86
N ALA A 25 3.84 -6.90 -1.45
CA ALA A 25 5.11 -7.61 -1.31
C ALA A 25 5.61 -7.64 0.14
N MET A 26 5.52 -6.51 0.86
CA MET A 26 5.92 -6.41 2.28
C MET A 26 5.01 -7.21 3.22
N SER A 27 3.73 -7.37 2.86
CA SER A 27 2.76 -8.19 3.58
C SER A 27 2.88 -9.69 3.31
N TYR A 28 3.84 -10.11 2.48
CA TYR A 28 4.06 -11.52 2.18
C TYR A 28 4.42 -12.32 3.44
N ASN A 29 3.97 -13.58 3.49
CA ASN A 29 4.20 -14.45 4.64
C ASN A 29 5.63 -15.03 4.59
N TYR A 30 6.61 -14.16 4.85
CA TYR A 30 8.03 -14.50 4.89
C TYR A 30 8.68 -13.88 6.14
N PRO A 31 9.75 -14.50 6.69
CA PRO A 31 10.48 -13.92 7.80
C PRO A 31 10.97 -12.49 7.46
N PRO A 32 10.63 -11.48 8.28
CA PRO A 32 10.91 -10.07 7.96
C PRO A 32 12.41 -9.78 7.84
N GLU A 33 13.25 -10.47 8.60
CA GLU A 33 14.71 -10.36 8.52
C GLU A 33 15.31 -10.98 7.25
N LYS A 34 14.50 -11.69 6.45
CA LYS A 34 14.91 -12.31 5.19
C LYS A 34 14.14 -11.77 3.99
N LEU A 35 13.28 -10.77 4.17
CA LEU A 35 12.55 -10.12 3.09
C LEU A 35 13.09 -8.70 2.91
N SER A 36 13.50 -8.37 1.69
CA SER A 36 13.91 -7.01 1.35
C SER A 36 13.22 -6.59 0.05
N VAL A 37 12.64 -5.39 0.06
CA VAL A 37 11.94 -4.82 -1.10
C VAL A 37 12.67 -3.56 -1.52
N TYR A 38 13.03 -3.50 -2.80
CA TYR A 38 13.75 -2.41 -3.43
C TYR A 38 12.87 -1.80 -4.51
N VAL A 39 12.85 -0.47 -4.58
CA VAL A 39 12.12 0.25 -5.63
C VAL A 39 13.12 1.02 -6.47
N SER A 40 13.10 0.79 -7.79
CA SER A 40 13.84 1.57 -8.79
C SER A 40 12.84 2.44 -9.54
N ASP A 41 13.01 3.75 -9.48
CA ASP A 41 12.18 4.71 -10.22
C ASP A 41 13.04 5.42 -11.27
N ASP A 42 12.94 4.97 -12.52
CA ASP A 42 13.65 5.53 -13.66
C ASP A 42 13.00 6.84 -14.14
N GLY A 43 11.72 7.06 -13.79
CA GLY A 43 10.99 8.29 -14.09
C GLY A 43 11.33 9.45 -13.17
N GLY A 44 11.98 9.18 -12.04
CA GLY A 44 12.41 10.19 -11.07
C GLY A 44 11.25 11.04 -10.54
N SER A 45 10.09 10.42 -10.33
CA SER A 45 8.85 11.12 -10.01
C SER A 45 8.81 11.55 -8.55
N GLU A 46 8.67 12.86 -8.30
CA GLU A 46 8.46 13.39 -6.95
C GLU A 46 7.23 12.77 -6.28
N PHE A 47 6.20 12.45 -7.08
CA PHE A 47 5.00 11.80 -6.59
C PHE A 47 5.30 10.39 -6.12
N THR A 48 6.02 9.58 -6.89
CA THR A 48 6.42 8.22 -6.48
C THR A 48 7.18 8.26 -5.15
N PHE A 49 8.08 9.23 -4.97
CA PHE A 49 8.79 9.43 -3.70
C PHE A 49 7.83 9.71 -2.52
N TYR A 50 6.94 10.70 -2.65
CA TYR A 50 5.98 11.02 -1.57
C TYR A 50 5.00 9.87 -1.32
N ALA A 51 4.58 9.15 -2.37
CA ALA A 51 3.73 7.97 -2.24
C ALA A 51 4.41 6.91 -1.38
N LEU A 52 5.69 6.61 -1.65
CA LEU A 52 6.47 5.65 -0.87
C LEU A 52 6.68 6.10 0.57
N LEU A 53 6.90 7.40 0.81
CA LEU A 53 7.01 7.96 2.16
C LEU A 53 5.72 7.72 2.96
N GLU A 54 4.58 8.07 2.40
CA GLU A 54 3.28 7.87 3.04
C GLU A 54 2.94 6.38 3.18
N ALA A 55 3.25 5.56 2.18
CA ALA A 55 3.10 4.11 2.25
C ALA A 55 3.95 3.49 3.38
N SER A 56 5.13 4.04 3.66
CA SER A 56 5.96 3.59 4.79
C SER A 56 5.27 3.80 6.13
N LEU A 57 4.52 4.90 6.29
CA LEU A 57 3.73 5.18 7.50
C LEU A 57 2.53 4.24 7.58
N PHE A 58 1.80 4.10 6.48
CA PHE A 58 0.63 3.21 6.40
C PHE A 58 1.00 1.74 6.61
N SER A 59 2.18 1.31 6.17
CA SER A 59 2.67 -0.08 6.31
C SER A 59 2.68 -0.58 7.76
N LYS A 60 2.90 0.32 8.72
CA LYS A 60 2.89 0.02 10.17
C LYS A 60 1.53 -0.49 10.65
N HIS A 61 0.46 -0.16 9.93
CA HIS A 61 -0.90 -0.58 10.24
C HIS A 61 -1.36 -1.70 9.30
N TRP A 62 -1.09 -1.57 8.00
CA TRP A 62 -1.50 -2.53 6.98
C TRP A 62 -0.85 -3.90 7.14
N ILE A 63 0.48 -3.97 7.30
CA ILE A 63 1.20 -5.25 7.35
C ILE A 63 0.74 -6.11 8.55
N PRO A 64 0.66 -5.57 9.80
CA PRO A 64 0.15 -6.34 10.92
C PRO A 64 -1.30 -6.78 10.74
N PHE A 65 -2.16 -5.95 10.14
CA PHE A 65 -3.54 -6.30 9.84
C PHE A 65 -3.63 -7.46 8.85
N CYS A 66 -2.89 -7.39 7.74
CA CYS A 66 -2.83 -8.48 6.76
C CYS A 66 -2.42 -9.80 7.39
N LYS A 67 -1.40 -9.76 8.26
CA LYS A 67 -0.89 -10.97 8.96
C LYS A 67 -1.89 -11.50 10.00
N ARG A 68 -2.55 -10.63 10.77
CA ARG A 68 -3.52 -11.04 11.80
C ARG A 68 -4.75 -11.71 11.21
N PHE A 69 -5.29 -11.15 10.13
CA PHE A 69 -6.57 -11.59 9.57
C PHE A 69 -6.43 -12.36 8.25
N ASN A 70 -5.20 -12.71 7.87
CA ASN A 70 -4.89 -13.43 6.64
C ASN A 70 -5.59 -12.82 5.41
N VAL A 71 -5.44 -11.50 5.27
CA VAL A 71 -6.12 -10.70 4.24
C VAL A 71 -5.67 -11.10 2.84
N GLU A 72 -6.64 -11.33 1.95
CA GLU A 72 -6.41 -11.56 0.52
C GLU A 72 -7.44 -10.76 -0.31
N PRO A 73 -7.02 -10.06 -1.37
CA PRO A 73 -5.64 -9.82 -1.78
C PRO A 73 -4.89 -8.89 -0.81
N ARG A 74 -3.57 -9.04 -0.69
CA ARG A 74 -2.73 -8.20 0.19
C ARG A 74 -2.46 -6.78 -0.33
N ALA A 75 -2.74 -6.53 -1.61
CA ALA A 75 -2.65 -5.22 -2.22
C ALA A 75 -3.83 -4.36 -1.72
N PRO A 76 -3.60 -3.22 -1.03
CA PRO A 76 -4.67 -2.41 -0.45
C PRO A 76 -5.71 -1.97 -1.49
N GLU A 77 -5.26 -1.51 -2.66
CA GLU A 77 -6.16 -1.04 -3.72
C GLU A 77 -7.10 -2.16 -4.20
N ALA A 78 -6.55 -3.34 -4.48
CA ALA A 78 -7.32 -4.50 -4.89
C ALA A 78 -8.25 -5.00 -3.78
N TYR A 79 -7.82 -4.93 -2.52
CA TYR A 79 -8.62 -5.37 -1.37
C TYR A 79 -9.83 -4.48 -1.15
N PHE A 80 -9.64 -3.15 -1.14
CA PHE A 80 -10.74 -2.23 -0.89
C PHE A 80 -11.73 -2.15 -2.05
N ALA A 81 -11.29 -2.44 -3.29
CA ALA A 81 -12.16 -2.56 -4.45
C ALA A 81 -13.18 -3.72 -4.33
N GLN A 82 -12.93 -4.72 -3.47
CA GLN A 82 -13.83 -5.86 -3.27
C GLN A 82 -14.94 -5.60 -2.24
N HIS A 83 -15.00 -4.42 -1.63
CA HIS A 83 -15.97 -4.08 -0.57
C HIS A 83 -16.04 -5.14 0.55
N PRO A 84 -14.92 -5.39 1.27
CA PRO A 84 -14.85 -6.45 2.27
C PRO A 84 -15.86 -6.21 3.40
N SER A 85 -16.66 -7.23 3.68
CA SER A 85 -17.59 -7.26 4.81
C SER A 85 -16.88 -7.68 6.09
N PRO A 86 -17.22 -7.09 7.25
CA PRO A 86 -16.63 -7.50 8.51
C PRO A 86 -17.01 -8.94 8.88
N GLN A 87 -16.03 -9.74 9.29
CA GLN A 87 -16.26 -11.11 9.76
C GLN A 87 -16.54 -11.18 11.26
N ASP A 88 -15.86 -10.33 12.04
CA ASP A 88 -16.06 -10.19 13.49
C ASP A 88 -15.92 -8.73 13.95
N SER A 89 -16.22 -8.47 15.23
CA SER A 89 -16.22 -7.11 15.80
C SER A 89 -14.83 -6.47 15.85
N LYS A 90 -13.78 -7.27 16.11
CA LYS A 90 -12.41 -6.77 16.21
C LYS A 90 -11.85 -6.43 14.82
N PHE A 91 -12.13 -7.28 13.84
CA PHE A 91 -11.83 -7.04 12.45
C PHE A 91 -12.56 -5.80 11.94
N ALA A 92 -13.83 -5.60 12.30
CA ALA A 92 -14.60 -4.42 11.91
C ALA A 92 -13.95 -3.12 12.41
N GLU A 93 -13.55 -3.10 13.68
CA GLU A 93 -12.90 -1.94 14.32
C GLU A 93 -11.55 -1.64 13.66
N GLU A 94 -10.69 -2.64 13.50
CA GLU A 94 -9.38 -2.47 12.87
C GLU A 94 -9.49 -2.10 11.38
N LEU A 95 -10.43 -2.71 10.65
CA LEU A 95 -10.71 -2.39 9.25
C LEU A 95 -11.18 -0.93 9.10
N LEU A 96 -12.00 -0.43 10.04
CA LEU A 96 -12.44 0.96 10.03
C LEU A 96 -11.26 1.92 10.22
N ALA A 97 -10.37 1.64 11.19
CA ALA A 97 -9.18 2.45 11.42
C ALA A 97 -8.28 2.48 10.17
N ILE A 98 -8.08 1.33 9.51
CA ILE A 98 -7.30 1.24 8.27
C ILE A 98 -7.99 1.98 7.14
N LYS A 99 -9.31 1.90 7.01
CA LYS A 99 -10.06 2.66 6.00
C LYS A 99 -9.86 4.16 6.18
N VAL A 100 -9.87 4.67 7.41
CA VAL A 100 -9.61 6.09 7.70
C VAL A 100 -8.20 6.49 7.27
N GLN A 101 -7.19 5.68 7.61
CA GLN A 101 -5.80 5.95 7.21
C GLN A 101 -5.60 5.88 5.70
N ASN A 102 -6.22 4.90 5.03
CA ASN A 102 -6.22 4.78 3.58
C ASN A 102 -6.94 5.96 2.91
N LEU A 103 -8.00 6.49 3.54
CA LEU A 103 -8.68 7.68 3.03
C LEU A 103 -7.78 8.91 3.12
N PHE A 104 -7.09 9.11 4.26
CA PHE A 104 -6.10 10.17 4.42
C PHE A 104 -4.99 10.06 3.37
N PHE A 105 -4.51 8.85 3.13
CA PHE A 105 -3.55 8.52 2.09
C PHE A 105 -4.06 8.95 0.70
N CYS A 106 -5.26 8.51 0.30
CA CYS A 106 -5.85 8.86 -1.00
C CYS A 106 -6.15 10.35 -1.16
N LEU A 107 -6.69 11.01 -0.13
CA LEU A 107 -7.05 12.44 -0.18
C LEU A 107 -5.81 13.34 -0.33
N PHE A 108 -4.72 13.03 0.36
CA PHE A 108 -3.50 13.82 0.28
C PHE A 108 -2.83 13.71 -1.10
N PHE A 109 -2.99 12.55 -1.76
CA PHE A 109 -2.41 12.29 -3.06
C PHE A 109 -3.27 12.81 -4.22
N LEU A 110 -4.57 12.47 -4.25
CA LEU A 110 -5.52 12.91 -5.28
C LEU A 110 -5.69 14.43 -5.30
N GLY A 111 -5.62 15.07 -4.13
CA GLY A 111 -5.69 16.52 -4.02
C GLY A 111 -4.50 17.24 -4.67
N ARG A 112 -3.32 16.60 -4.73
CA ARG A 112 -2.11 17.18 -5.36
C ARG A 112 -1.94 16.80 -6.83
N GLU A 113 -2.57 15.71 -7.25
CA GLU A 113 -2.58 15.28 -8.66
C GLU A 113 -3.57 16.09 -9.51
N SER A 114 -4.61 16.67 -8.89
CA SER A 114 -5.64 17.49 -9.56
C SER A 114 -5.24 18.97 -9.77
N ASP A 115 -4.13 19.42 -9.16
CA ASP A 115 -3.61 20.80 -9.27
C ASP A 115 -2.59 20.97 -10.42
N LYS A 116 -2.45 19.98 -11.32
CA LYS A 116 -1.58 20.01 -12.51
C LYS A 116 -2.34 19.79 -13.81
#